data_AF-A0A021VQ17-F1
#
_entry.id   AF-A0A021VQ17-F1
#
_cell.length_a   1.000
_cell.length_b   1.000
_cell.length_c   1.000
_cell.angle_alpha   90.00
_cell.angle_beta   90.00
_cell.angle_gamma   90.00
#
_symmetry.space_group_name_H-M   'P 1'
#
loop_
_entity.id
_entity.type
_entity.pdbx_description
1 polymer ?
#
loop_
_entity_poly.entity_id
_entity_poly.type
_entity_poly.pdbx_seq_one_letter_code
_entity_poly.pdbx_strand_id
1 'polypeptide(L)'
;MYRNEWLAAFRNYGFTVDNEPTEPLSSPLLLHRGASESCRDGIGWSDSLTVAGFVAFLGAEHTYREPGSVWSAEVPPENVLAVIHHAARFPVGGFTEYVVDPTSADIRRAEPQVQEACRRQVTRYVELAGALRAVAG
;
A
#
# COMPACT_ATOMS: atom_id res chain seq x y z
N MET A 1 0.25 -0.35 -19.93
CA MET A 1 -0.48 -1.59 -19.59
C MET A 1 -1.66 -1.20 -18.72
N TYR A 2 -2.87 -1.54 -19.14
CA TYR A 2 -4.12 -1.23 -18.43
C TYR A 2 -4.34 -2.23 -17.28
N ARG A 3 -5.10 -1.84 -16.24
CA ARG A 3 -5.37 -2.69 -15.06
C ARG A 3 -5.82 -4.11 -15.43
N ASN A 4 -6.72 -4.24 -16.41
CA ASN A 4 -7.25 -5.54 -16.82
C ASN A 4 -6.18 -6.45 -17.45
N GLU A 5 -5.20 -5.89 -18.14
CA GLU A 5 -4.08 -6.65 -18.72
C GLU A 5 -3.20 -7.21 -17.61
N TRP A 6 -2.92 -6.42 -16.57
CA TRP A 6 -2.21 -6.88 -15.38
C TRP A 6 -2.98 -7.99 -14.65
N LEU A 7 -4.27 -7.79 -14.38
CA LEU A 7 -5.09 -8.80 -13.70
C LEU A 7 -5.16 -10.11 -14.50
N ALA A 8 -5.28 -10.03 -15.82
CA ALA A 8 -5.26 -11.21 -16.68
C ALA A 8 -3.90 -11.93 -16.61
N ALA A 9 -2.79 -11.19 -16.63
CA ALA A 9 -1.46 -11.77 -16.51
C ALA A 9 -1.28 -12.53 -15.18
N PHE A 10 -1.64 -11.92 -14.05
CA PHE A 10 -1.55 -12.56 -12.75
C PHE A 10 -2.44 -13.81 -12.65
N ARG A 11 -3.70 -13.74 -13.12
CA ARG A 11 -4.60 -14.90 -13.12
C ARG A 11 -4.08 -16.05 -13.96
N ASN A 12 -3.48 -15.75 -15.12
CA ASN A 12 -2.91 -16.77 -15.99
C ASN A 12 -1.66 -17.42 -15.39
N TYR A 13 -0.87 -16.66 -14.62
CA TYR A 13 0.31 -17.19 -13.95
C TYR A 13 -0.04 -18.02 -12.69
N GLY A 14 -1.18 -17.71 -12.06
CA GLY A 14 -1.59 -18.31 -10.80
C GLY A 14 -1.06 -17.55 -9.59
N PHE A 15 -1.44 -17.99 -8.39
CA PHE A 15 -1.00 -17.37 -7.14
C PHE A 15 0.50 -17.60 -6.90
N THR A 16 1.19 -16.54 -6.49
CA THR A 16 2.63 -16.60 -6.21
C THR A 16 3.01 -15.91 -4.92
N VAL A 17 4.07 -16.39 -4.29
CA VAL A 17 4.83 -15.68 -3.26
C VAL A 17 6.24 -15.45 -3.80
N ASP A 18 6.66 -14.18 -3.91
CA ASP A 18 7.99 -13.80 -4.44
C ASP A 18 8.34 -14.41 -5.81
N ASN A 19 7.33 -14.48 -6.70
CA ASN A 19 7.36 -15.10 -8.04
C ASN A 19 7.38 -16.64 -8.07
N GLU A 20 7.39 -17.29 -6.91
CA GLU A 20 7.30 -18.74 -6.80
C GLU A 20 5.82 -19.18 -6.74
N PRO A 21 5.36 -20.05 -7.65
CA PRO A 21 4.02 -20.62 -7.60
C PRO A 21 3.75 -21.29 -6.25
N THR A 22 2.64 -20.94 -5.62
CA THR A 22 2.30 -21.38 -4.25
C THR A 22 0.80 -21.69 -4.16
N GLU A 23 0.39 -22.42 -3.13
CA GLU A 23 -1.03 -22.55 -2.79
C GLU A 23 -1.63 -21.19 -2.41
N PRO A 24 -2.85 -20.86 -2.88
CA PRO A 24 -3.55 -19.65 -2.49
C PRO A 24 -3.73 -19.53 -0.97
N LEU A 25 -3.90 -18.29 -0.50
CA LEU A 25 -4.26 -18.03 0.88
C LEU A 25 -5.60 -18.69 1.24
N SER A 26 -5.78 -19.00 2.53
CA SER A 26 -6.98 -19.70 3.03
C SER A 26 -7.95 -18.82 3.82
N SER A 27 -7.53 -17.59 4.18
CA SER A 27 -8.30 -16.68 5.04
C SER A 27 -8.30 -15.26 4.49
N PRO A 28 -9.41 -14.51 4.60
CA PRO A 28 -9.46 -13.11 4.20
C PRO A 28 -8.40 -12.27 4.91
N LEU A 29 -7.95 -11.20 4.25
CA LEU A 29 -6.98 -10.26 4.78
C LEU A 29 -7.57 -8.86 4.91
N LEU A 30 -7.29 -8.18 6.02
CA LEU A 30 -7.48 -6.73 6.10
C LEU A 30 -6.25 -6.05 5.50
N LEU A 31 -6.44 -5.37 4.37
CA LEU A 31 -5.36 -4.73 3.64
C LEU A 31 -5.59 -3.22 3.53
N HIS A 32 -4.49 -2.50 3.35
CA HIS A 32 -4.41 -1.04 3.32
C HIS A 32 -3.68 -0.53 2.08
N ARG A 33 -4.09 0.64 1.59
CA ARG A 33 -3.46 1.31 0.44
C ARG A 33 -3.44 2.82 0.64
N GLY A 34 -2.31 3.45 0.36
CA GLY A 34 -2.24 4.90 0.19
C GLY A 34 -2.55 5.28 -1.25
N ALA A 35 -3.55 6.12 -1.50
CA ALA A 35 -3.89 6.56 -2.84
C ALA A 35 -4.75 7.84 -2.85
N SER A 36 -4.75 8.56 -3.97
CA SER A 36 -5.82 9.52 -4.27
C SER A 36 -7.17 8.81 -4.41
N GLU A 37 -8.26 9.57 -4.32
CA GLU A 37 -9.63 9.07 -4.50
C GLU A 37 -9.79 8.28 -5.81
N SER A 38 -9.29 8.82 -6.92
CA SER A 38 -9.38 8.24 -8.26
C SER A 38 -8.58 6.96 -8.45
N CYS A 39 -7.66 6.65 -7.52
CA CYS A 39 -6.73 5.52 -7.60
C CYS A 39 -6.87 4.57 -6.40
N ARG A 40 -7.97 4.71 -5.62
CA ARG A 40 -8.24 3.91 -4.42
C ARG A 40 -8.40 2.42 -4.71
N ASP A 41 -8.78 2.07 -5.93
CA ASP A 41 -8.99 0.71 -6.44
C ASP A 41 -7.80 0.18 -7.27
N GLY A 42 -6.60 0.72 -7.03
CA GLY A 42 -5.38 0.15 -7.58
C GLY A 42 -5.07 -1.25 -7.00
N ILE A 43 -4.18 -1.98 -7.66
CA ILE A 43 -3.94 -3.40 -7.37
C ILE A 43 -2.92 -3.69 -6.26
N GLY A 44 -2.07 -2.72 -5.89
CA GLY A 44 -1.05 -2.92 -4.85
C GLY A 44 -1.57 -2.53 -3.46
N TRP A 45 -1.54 -3.47 -2.53
CA TRP A 45 -2.01 -3.30 -1.16
C TRP A 45 -0.97 -3.78 -0.14
N SER A 46 -1.11 -3.42 1.12
CA SER A 46 -0.22 -3.88 2.20
C SER A 46 -1.02 -4.13 3.46
N ASP A 47 -0.60 -5.09 4.27
CA ASP A 47 -1.12 -5.29 5.64
C ASP A 47 -0.62 -4.19 6.61
N SER A 48 0.28 -3.32 6.16
CA SER A 48 0.87 -2.26 6.96
C SER A 48 0.19 -0.91 6.72
N LEU A 49 -0.52 -0.40 7.75
CA LEU A 49 -1.01 0.98 7.80
C LEU A 49 0.12 2.00 7.66
N THR A 50 1.32 1.68 8.17
CA THR A 50 2.50 2.55 8.02
C THR A 50 2.83 2.74 6.54
N VAL A 51 2.93 1.64 5.77
CA VAL A 51 3.21 1.70 4.32
C VAL A 51 2.14 2.51 3.59
N ALA A 52 0.87 2.22 3.86
CA ALA A 52 -0.25 2.95 3.26
C ALA A 52 -0.20 4.46 3.58
N GLY A 53 0.09 4.82 4.83
CA GLY A 53 0.25 6.21 5.25
C GLY A 53 1.38 6.94 4.51
N PHE A 54 2.55 6.32 4.40
CA PHE A 54 3.67 6.88 3.65
C PHE A 54 3.34 7.08 2.17
N VAL A 55 2.70 6.11 1.52
CA VAL A 55 2.28 6.27 0.11
C VAL A 55 1.24 7.40 -0.03
N ALA A 56 0.31 7.54 0.92
CA ALA A 56 -0.74 8.55 0.87
C ALA A 56 -0.20 9.98 1.07
N PHE A 57 0.73 10.19 2.00
CA PHE A 57 1.07 11.52 2.51
C PHE A 57 2.48 12.00 2.17
N LEU A 58 3.45 11.11 1.92
CA LEU A 58 4.85 11.51 1.73
C LEU A 58 5.04 12.44 0.53
N GLY A 59 4.28 12.23 -0.56
CA GLY A 59 4.34 13.09 -1.74
C GLY A 59 3.88 14.52 -1.48
N ALA A 60 2.89 14.73 -0.60
CA ALA A 60 2.39 16.05 -0.28
C ALA A 60 3.40 16.88 0.53
N GLU A 61 4.10 16.24 1.47
CA GLU A 61 5.13 16.87 2.29
C GLU A 61 6.41 17.22 1.49
N HIS A 62 6.65 16.58 0.34
CA HIS A 62 7.87 16.78 -0.45
C HIS A 62 7.70 17.48 -1.80
N THR A 63 6.53 17.39 -2.45
CA THR A 63 6.38 17.76 -3.87
C THR A 63 5.19 18.68 -4.17
N TYR A 64 4.61 19.33 -3.17
CA TYR A 64 3.38 20.16 -3.29
C TYR A 64 2.20 19.43 -3.96
N ARG A 65 2.21 18.11 -3.97
CA ARG A 65 1.08 17.30 -4.46
C ARG A 65 -0.03 17.32 -3.42
N GLU A 66 -1.27 17.22 -3.87
CA GLU A 66 -2.38 17.01 -2.94
C GLU A 66 -2.19 15.68 -2.19
N PRO A 67 -2.40 15.66 -0.85
CA PRO A 67 -2.33 14.43 -0.10
C PRO A 67 -3.41 13.46 -0.54
N GLY A 68 -3.04 12.18 -0.63
CA GLY A 68 -3.99 11.10 -0.82
C GLY A 68 -4.77 10.79 0.45
N SER A 69 -5.27 9.57 0.55
CA SER A 69 -5.88 9.02 1.76
C SER A 69 -5.44 7.58 1.95
N VAL A 70 -5.54 7.11 3.19
CA VAL A 70 -5.44 5.68 3.50
C VAL A 70 -6.79 5.02 3.25
N TRP A 71 -6.77 3.95 2.48
CA TRP A 71 -7.91 3.11 2.14
C TRP A 71 -7.71 1.74 2.76
N SER A 72 -8.80 1.10 3.18
CA SER A 72 -8.80 -0.24 3.73
C SER A 72 -9.86 -1.10 3.07
N ALA A 73 -9.58 -2.39 2.91
CA ALA A 73 -10.54 -3.36 2.44
C ALA A 73 -10.30 -4.70 3.13
N GLU A 74 -11.38 -5.41 3.44
CA GLU A 74 -11.32 -6.84 3.72
C GLU A 74 -11.33 -7.57 2.36
N VAL A 75 -10.27 -8.31 2.08
CA VAL A 75 -10.00 -8.92 0.79
C VAL A 75 -10.14 -10.44 0.91
N PRO A 76 -11.10 -11.06 0.20
CA PRO A 76 -11.20 -12.50 0.11
C PRO A 76 -9.92 -13.14 -0.46
N PRO A 77 -9.53 -14.34 -0.02
CA PRO A 77 -8.29 -14.99 -0.46
C PRO A 77 -8.18 -15.12 -1.98
N GLU A 78 -9.28 -15.43 -2.66
CA GLU A 78 -9.35 -15.62 -4.11
C GLU A 78 -9.06 -14.36 -4.92
N ASN A 79 -9.11 -13.19 -4.27
CA ASN A 79 -8.77 -11.91 -4.89
C ASN A 79 -7.30 -11.53 -4.69
N VAL A 80 -6.55 -12.25 -3.85
CA VAL A 80 -5.11 -12.03 -3.69
C VAL A 80 -4.41 -12.84 -4.78
N LEU A 81 -3.78 -12.12 -5.70
CA LEU A 81 -3.17 -12.69 -6.90
C LEU A 81 -1.68 -12.96 -6.73
N ALA A 82 -1.00 -12.18 -5.88
CA ALA A 82 0.40 -12.40 -5.53
C ALA A 82 0.75 -11.76 -4.19
N VAL A 83 1.78 -12.29 -3.55
CA VAL A 83 2.44 -11.74 -2.37
C VAL A 83 3.89 -11.44 -2.73
N ILE A 84 4.35 -10.23 -2.43
CA ILE A 84 5.69 -9.74 -2.74
C ILE A 84 6.30 -9.18 -1.45
N HIS A 85 7.40 -9.75 -1.00
CA HIS A 85 8.14 -9.26 0.15
C HIS A 85 9.19 -8.25 -0.31
N HIS A 86 9.01 -7.01 0.11
CA HIS A 86 9.98 -5.95 -0.13
C HIS A 86 11.01 -5.92 1.00
N ALA A 87 12.28 -6.01 0.61
CA ALA A 87 13.39 -5.80 1.52
C ALA A 87 13.31 -4.41 2.17
N ALA A 88 13.95 -4.26 3.34
CA ALA A 88 13.82 -3.05 4.13
C ALA A 88 14.19 -1.78 3.37
N ARG A 89 13.21 -0.89 3.19
CA ARG A 89 13.40 0.45 2.64
C ARG A 89 12.95 1.46 3.66
N PHE A 90 13.89 2.26 4.14
CA PHE A 90 13.56 3.44 4.93
C PHE A 90 12.66 4.35 4.07
N PRO A 91 11.55 4.89 4.59
CA PRO A 91 11.19 5.00 6.01
C PRO A 91 10.33 3.88 6.61
N VAL A 92 9.84 2.95 5.80
CA VAL A 92 8.79 1.99 6.22
C VAL A 92 9.33 0.64 6.69
N GLY A 93 10.63 0.36 6.49
CA GLY A 93 11.21 -0.94 6.78
C GLY A 93 10.89 -1.96 5.68
N GLY A 94 11.00 -3.25 6.00
CA GLY A 94 10.55 -4.31 5.09
C GLY A 94 9.03 -4.40 5.15
N PHE A 95 8.39 -4.68 4.02
CA PHE A 95 6.93 -4.75 3.96
C PHE A 95 6.45 -5.76 2.95
N THR A 96 5.23 -6.25 3.16
CA THR A 96 4.55 -7.13 2.23
C THR A 96 3.62 -6.32 1.35
N GLU A 97 3.78 -6.48 0.04
CA GLU A 97 2.83 -6.03 -0.96
C GLU A 97 1.96 -7.22 -1.39
N TYR A 98 0.66 -7.00 -1.41
CA TYR A 98 -0.34 -7.92 -1.92
C TYR A 98 -0.86 -7.34 -3.23
N VAL A 99 -0.75 -8.11 -4.31
CA VAL A 99 -1.42 -7.79 -5.57
C VAL A 99 -2.84 -8.32 -5.48
N VAL A 100 -3.81 -7.43 -5.56
CA VAL A 100 -5.22 -7.71 -5.34
C VAL A 100 -6.00 -7.41 -6.62
N ASP A 101 -7.03 -8.21 -6.93
CA ASP A 101 -8.15 -7.74 -7.74
C ASP A 101 -9.19 -7.06 -6.82
N PRO A 102 -9.28 -5.72 -6.83
CA PRO A 102 -10.17 -5.03 -5.91
C PRO A 102 -11.61 -4.93 -6.41
N THR A 103 -11.97 -5.60 -7.52
CA THR A 103 -13.30 -5.46 -8.16
C THR A 103 -14.46 -5.85 -7.24
N SER A 104 -14.28 -6.81 -6.34
CA SER A 104 -15.29 -7.21 -5.34
C SER A 104 -14.98 -6.74 -3.92
N ALA A 105 -13.92 -5.96 -3.72
CA ALA A 105 -13.52 -5.47 -2.40
C ALA A 105 -14.39 -4.28 -1.97
N ASP A 106 -14.90 -4.30 -0.73
CA ASP A 106 -15.52 -3.13 -0.12
C ASP A 106 -14.43 -2.16 0.37
N ILE A 107 -14.01 -1.27 -0.53
CA ILE A 107 -12.96 -0.28 -0.26
C ILE A 107 -13.55 0.88 0.52
N ARG A 108 -13.07 1.03 1.76
CA ARG A 108 -13.48 2.10 2.67
C ARG A 108 -12.33 3.04 2.94
N ARG A 109 -12.63 4.32 3.01
CA ARG A 109 -11.66 5.30 3.52
C ARG A 109 -11.42 4.99 5.00
N ALA A 110 -10.15 4.94 5.41
CA ALA A 110 -9.83 4.72 6.82
C ALA A 110 -10.39 5.86 7.68
N GLU A 111 -10.74 5.54 8.93
CA GLU A 111 -11.33 6.48 9.87
C GLU A 111 -10.44 7.73 10.07
N PRO A 112 -11.02 8.90 10.37
CA PRO A 112 -10.27 10.15 10.50
C PRO A 112 -9.08 10.06 11.47
N GLN A 113 -9.23 9.33 12.56
CA GLN A 113 -8.17 9.11 13.55
C GLN A 113 -6.98 8.29 13.01
N VAL A 114 -7.24 7.33 12.11
CA VAL A 114 -6.20 6.56 11.43
C VAL A 114 -5.49 7.43 10.39
N GLN A 115 -6.25 8.20 9.59
CA GLN A 115 -5.69 9.15 8.63
C GLN A 115 -4.71 10.10 9.31
N GLU A 116 -5.14 10.69 10.42
CA GLU A 116 -4.36 11.66 11.17
C GLU A 116 -3.14 11.03 11.85
N ALA A 117 -3.25 9.81 12.39
CA ALA A 117 -2.11 9.09 12.94
C ALA A 117 -1.03 8.82 11.87
N CYS A 118 -1.43 8.33 10.70
CA CYS A 118 -0.54 8.12 9.57
C CYS A 118 0.09 9.44 9.09
N ARG A 119 -0.69 10.52 8.97
CA ARG A 119 -0.18 11.84 8.58
C ARG A 119 0.90 12.32 9.54
N ARG A 120 0.63 12.32 10.85
CA ARG A 120 1.61 12.75 11.87
C ARG A 120 2.89 11.92 11.84
N GLN A 121 2.78 10.61 11.60
CA GLN A 121 3.95 9.75 11.46
C GLN A 121 4.82 10.17 10.27
N VAL A 122 4.20 10.48 9.12
CA VAL A 122 4.90 10.95 7.93
C VAL A 122 5.50 12.34 8.15
N THR A 123 4.76 13.29 8.73
CA THR A 123 5.27 14.64 9.04
C THR A 123 6.50 14.57 9.96
N ARG A 124 6.43 13.78 11.05
CA ARG A 124 7.57 13.58 11.96
C ARG A 124 8.78 12.99 11.25
N TYR A 125 8.55 12.06 10.32
CA TYR A 125 9.61 11.51 9.50
C TYR A 125 10.29 12.60 8.64
N VAL A 126 9.51 13.43 7.97
CA VAL A 126 10.01 14.51 7.11
C VAL A 126 10.81 15.53 7.91
N GLU A 127 10.32 15.93 9.09
CA GLU A 127 11.02 16.81 10.02
C GLU A 127 12.37 16.23 10.45
N LEU A 128 12.39 14.96 10.86
CA LEU A 128 13.62 14.28 11.27
C LEU A 128 14.61 14.14 10.12
N ALA A 129 14.13 13.76 8.93
CA ALA A 129 14.96 13.65 7.73
C ALA A 129 15.54 15.02 7.33
N GLY A 130 14.78 16.10 7.47
CA GLY A 130 15.23 17.47 7.26
C GLY A 130 16.30 17.89 8.28
N ALA A 131 16.07 17.64 9.56
CA ALA A 131 17.02 17.95 10.64
C ALA A 131 18.35 17.19 10.45
N LEU A 132 18.29 15.89 10.12
CA LEU A 132 19.50 15.09 9.86
C LEU A 132 20.31 15.63 8.67
N ARG A 133 19.65 16.09 7.60
CA ARG A 133 20.32 16.74 6.47
C ARG A 133 20.99 18.05 6.86
N ALA A 134 20.36 18.83 7.74
CA ALA A 134 20.91 20.11 8.20
C ALA A 134 22.14 19.95 9.11
N VAL A 135 22.25 18.83 9.84
CA VAL A 135 23.40 18.52 10.72
C VAL A 135 24.54 17.82 9.97
N ALA A 136 24.24 17.16 8.84
CA ALA A 136 25.21 16.44 8.02
C ALA A 136 25.86 17.29 6.92
N GLY A 137 25.47 18.57 6.79
CA GLY A 137 26.10 19.57 5.92
C GLY A 137 27.01 20.51 6.70
#